data_AF-A0A068NLX2-F1
#
_entry.id   AF-A0A068NLX2-F1
#
_cell.length_a   1.000
_cell.length_b   1.000
_cell.length_c   1.000
_cell.angle_alpha   90.00
_cell.angle_beta   90.00
_cell.angle_gamma   90.00
#
_symmetry.space_group_name_H-M   'P 1'
#
loop_
_entity.id
_entity.type
_entity.pdbx_description
1 polymer ?
#
loop_
_entity_poly.entity_id
_entity_poly.type
_entity_poly.pdbx_seq_one_letter_code
_entity_poly.pdbx_strand_id
1 'polypeptide(L)'
;MECSELASALRSLREGDLSVRLDDNDPAGQEYNRLVSQLAEMNGEIRRICNEIGVQGYFGGQAELPDLRGDWEALVKDVNLAGYNLTLQMRVIAKVAAAKAAGDMSMRITLPATGETQAAFDAINAIGSQPVPVA
;
A
#
# COMPACT_ATOMS: atom_id res chain seq x y z
N MET A 1 19.83 -11.10 -31.19
CA MET A 1 20.48 -10.78 -29.91
C MET A 1 21.41 -11.91 -29.51
N GLU A 2 22.60 -11.58 -29.00
CA GLU A 2 23.54 -12.57 -28.45
C GLU A 2 23.14 -12.92 -27.00
N CYS A 3 23.32 -14.18 -26.58
CA CYS A 3 22.99 -14.60 -25.20
C CYS A 3 23.74 -13.80 -24.13
N SER A 4 24.94 -13.30 -24.45
CA SER A 4 25.75 -12.46 -23.55
C SER A 4 25.10 -11.11 -23.26
N GLU A 5 24.40 -10.55 -24.25
CA GLU A 5 23.71 -9.26 -24.17
C GLU A 5 22.49 -9.38 -23.26
N LEU A 6 21.62 -10.38 -23.49
CA LEU A 6 20.49 -10.68 -22.61
C LEU A 6 20.95 -10.97 -21.18
N ALA A 7 22.03 -11.74 -21.00
CA ALA A 7 22.58 -12.03 -19.68
C ALA A 7 23.12 -10.78 -18.97
N SER A 8 23.61 -9.79 -19.72
CA SER A 8 24.02 -8.50 -19.16
C SER A 8 22.80 -7.68 -18.74
N ALA A 9 21.78 -7.61 -19.59
CA ALA A 9 20.55 -6.88 -19.32
C ALA A 9 19.78 -7.45 -18.11
N LEU A 10 19.71 -8.78 -17.99
CA LEU A 10 19.13 -9.44 -16.80
C LEU A 10 19.95 -9.17 -15.53
N ARG A 11 21.28 -9.03 -15.64
CA ARG A 11 22.12 -8.62 -14.50
C ARG A 11 21.80 -7.19 -14.08
N SER A 12 21.71 -6.25 -15.00
CA SER A 12 21.30 -4.87 -14.70
C SER A 12 19.91 -4.82 -14.04
N LEU A 13 18.94 -5.56 -14.60
CA LEU A 13 17.60 -5.68 -14.04
C LEU A 13 17.62 -6.22 -12.60
N ARG A 14 18.43 -7.25 -12.33
CA ARG A 14 18.59 -7.81 -10.98
C ARG A 14 19.13 -6.79 -9.98
N GLU A 15 20.02 -5.89 -10.41
CA GLU A 15 20.53 -4.80 -9.57
C GLU A 15 19.54 -3.62 -9.46
N GLY A 16 18.35 -3.73 -10.05
CA GLY A 16 17.30 -2.72 -10.01
C GLY A 16 17.42 -1.62 -11.07
N ASP A 17 18.30 -1.77 -12.06
CA ASP A 17 18.39 -0.85 -13.18
C ASP A 17 17.29 -1.18 -14.21
N LEU A 18 16.18 -0.44 -14.14
CA LEU A 18 15.03 -0.55 -15.04
C LEU A 18 15.15 0.37 -16.28
N SER A 19 16.34 0.92 -16.55
CA SER A 19 16.58 1.79 -17.70
C SER A 19 17.11 1.05 -18.93
N VAL A 20 17.66 -0.15 -18.73
CA VAL A 20 18.24 -0.95 -19.82
C VAL A 20 17.14 -1.40 -20.79
N ARG A 21 17.41 -1.22 -22.08
CA ARG A 21 16.58 -1.67 -23.19
C ARG A 21 17.41 -2.51 -24.15
N LEU A 22 16.78 -3.57 -24.67
CA LEU A 22 17.33 -4.42 -25.72
C LEU A 22 16.74 -4.07 -27.09
N ASP A 23 17.31 -4.61 -28.17
CA ASP A 23 16.80 -4.39 -29.53
C ASP A 23 15.36 -4.90 -29.68
N ASP A 24 14.44 -4.01 -30.04
CA ASP A 24 13.02 -4.31 -30.26
C ASP A 24 12.76 -5.12 -31.54
N ASN A 25 13.75 -5.29 -32.43
CA ASN A 25 13.62 -6.19 -33.59
C ASN A 25 13.78 -7.67 -33.20
N ASP A 26 14.31 -7.95 -32.01
CA ASP A 26 14.48 -9.31 -31.49
C ASP A 26 13.29 -9.68 -30.58
N PRO A 27 12.61 -10.83 -30.80
CA PRO A 27 11.51 -11.25 -29.94
C PRO A 27 11.87 -11.33 -28.45
N ALA A 28 13.07 -11.79 -28.09
CA ALA A 28 13.51 -11.84 -26.70
C ALA A 28 13.82 -10.44 -26.14
N GLY A 29 14.27 -9.51 -26.99
CA GLY A 29 14.41 -8.10 -26.63
C GLY A 29 13.07 -7.45 -26.32
N GLN A 30 12.05 -7.71 -27.15
CA GLN A 30 10.68 -7.23 -26.92
C GLN A 30 10.10 -7.72 -25.59
N GLU A 31 10.19 -9.02 -25.29
CA GLU A 31 9.66 -9.55 -24.03
C GLU A 31 10.41 -9.02 -22.80
N TYR A 32 11.74 -8.85 -22.90
CA TYR A 32 12.52 -8.20 -21.85
C TYR A 32 12.08 -6.74 -21.64
N ASN A 33 11.94 -5.96 -22.72
CA ASN A 33 11.55 -4.55 -22.64
C ASN A 33 10.14 -4.39 -22.05
N ARG A 34 9.20 -5.29 -22.37
CA ARG A 34 7.88 -5.34 -21.73
C ARG A 34 7.99 -5.60 -20.23
N LEU A 35 8.75 -6.62 -19.82
CA LEU A 35 8.95 -6.94 -18.40
C LEU A 35 9.55 -5.76 -17.64
N VAL A 36 10.58 -5.11 -18.17
CA VAL A 36 11.21 -3.97 -17.51
C VAL A 36 10.25 -2.78 -17.43
N SER A 37 9.40 -2.57 -18.43
CA SER A 37 8.38 -1.51 -18.41
C SER A 37 7.32 -1.77 -17.33
N GLN A 38 6.81 -3.00 -17.24
CA GLN A 38 5.87 -3.41 -16.18
C GLN A 38 6.47 -3.22 -14.78
N LEU A 39 7.74 -3.59 -14.58
CA LEU A 39 8.43 -3.41 -13.30
C LEU A 39 8.65 -1.92 -12.97
N ALA A 40 8.92 -1.08 -13.97
CA ALA A 40 9.08 0.36 -13.79
C ALA A 40 7.76 1.03 -13.37
N GLU A 41 6.66 0.68 -14.02
CA GLU A 41 5.32 1.14 -13.66
C GLU A 41 4.95 0.70 -12.23
N MET A 42 5.17 -0.57 -11.90
CA MET A 42 4.91 -1.10 -10.56
C MET A 42 5.73 -0.38 -9.48
N ASN A 43 7.02 -0.15 -9.72
CA ASN A 43 7.87 0.60 -8.79
C ASN A 43 7.37 2.05 -8.61
N GLY A 44 6.90 2.70 -9.68
CA GLY A 44 6.29 4.02 -9.62
C GLY A 44 5.03 4.04 -8.75
N GLU A 45 4.11 3.11 -8.98
CA GLU A 45 2.86 3.00 -8.23
C GLU A 45 3.06 2.68 -6.76
N ILE A 46 3.95 1.74 -6.44
CA ILE A 46 4.29 1.42 -5.03
C ILE A 46 4.87 2.66 -4.33
N ARG A 47 5.80 3.38 -4.97
CA ARG A 47 6.37 4.61 -4.42
C ARG A 47 5.31 5.68 -4.18
N ARG A 48 4.37 5.84 -5.12
CA ARG A 48 3.24 6.78 -4.99
C ARG A 48 2.40 6.44 -3.76
N ILE A 49 1.98 5.19 -3.62
CA ILE A 49 1.14 4.74 -2.49
C ILE A 49 1.87 4.88 -1.15
N CYS A 50 3.15 4.48 -1.10
CA CYS A 50 3.95 4.64 0.11
C CYS A 50 4.08 6.12 0.51
N ASN A 51 4.21 7.04 -0.45
CA ASN A 51 4.27 8.47 -0.16
C ASN A 51 2.91 9.02 0.28
N GLU A 52 1.82 8.67 -0.40
CA GLU A 52 0.46 9.12 -0.06
C GLU A 52 0.08 8.67 1.36
N ILE A 53 0.19 7.37 1.64
CA ILE A 53 -0.24 6.80 2.93
C ILE A 53 0.78 7.13 4.03
N GLY A 54 2.07 6.93 3.76
CA GLY A 54 3.12 6.96 4.78
C GLY A 54 3.65 8.36 5.11
N VAL A 55 3.66 9.28 4.14
CA VAL A 55 4.23 10.62 4.31
C VAL A 55 3.14 11.67 4.37
N GLN A 56 2.22 11.65 3.41
CA GLN A 56 1.19 12.69 3.29
C GLN A 56 -0.04 12.42 4.18
N GLY A 57 -0.24 11.16 4.60
CA GLY A 57 -1.42 10.74 5.35
C GLY A 57 -2.71 10.77 4.51
N TYR A 58 -2.60 10.70 3.19
CA TYR A 58 -3.73 10.55 2.29
C TYR A 58 -4.11 9.09 2.16
N PHE A 59 -5.28 8.75 2.69
CA PHE A 59 -5.80 7.38 2.74
C PHE A 59 -6.89 7.15 1.69
N GLY A 60 -6.78 6.04 0.97
CA GLY A 60 -7.75 5.59 -0.03
C GLY A 60 -7.21 5.49 -1.45
N GLY A 61 -5.94 5.83 -1.68
CA GLY A 61 -5.24 5.54 -2.93
C GLY A 61 -5.08 4.04 -3.13
N GLN A 62 -5.23 3.60 -4.37
CA GLN A 62 -5.03 2.20 -4.80
C GLN A 62 -4.06 2.19 -5.98
N ALA A 63 -3.26 1.13 -6.08
CA ALA A 63 -2.43 0.83 -7.24
C ALA A 63 -3.32 0.29 -8.35
N GLU A 64 -3.20 0.88 -9.53
CA GLU A 64 -3.84 0.40 -10.75
C GLU A 64 -2.74 0.16 -11.79
N LEU A 65 -2.46 -1.12 -12.05
CA LEU A 65 -1.46 -1.55 -13.02
C LEU A 65 -2.13 -2.49 -14.02
N PRO A 66 -2.38 -2.04 -15.25
CA PRO A 66 -2.93 -2.92 -16.29
C PRO A 66 -1.93 -4.02 -16.63
N ASP A 67 -2.43 -5.13 -17.15
CA ASP A 67 -1.63 -6.22 -17.72
C ASP A 67 -0.74 -7.03 -16.76
N LEU A 68 -0.89 -6.86 -15.43
CA LEU A 68 -0.33 -7.80 -14.46
C LEU A 68 -1.15 -9.10 -14.41
N ARG A 69 -0.45 -10.22 -14.23
CA ARG A 69 -1.05 -11.56 -14.13
C ARG A 69 -0.30 -12.39 -13.10
N GLY A 70 -0.95 -13.43 -12.59
CA GLY A 70 -0.35 -14.39 -11.66
C GLY A 70 0.06 -13.71 -10.34
N ASP A 71 1.23 -14.05 -9.83
CA ASP A 71 1.70 -13.58 -8.52
C ASP A 71 1.85 -12.04 -8.44
N TRP A 72 2.12 -11.38 -9.58
CA TRP A 72 2.21 -9.91 -9.62
C TRP A 72 0.85 -9.25 -9.41
N GLU A 73 -0.21 -9.81 -9.99
CA GLU A 73 -1.58 -9.32 -9.78
C GLU A 73 -2.00 -9.55 -8.32
N ALA A 74 -1.66 -10.72 -7.76
CA ALA A 74 -1.93 -11.04 -6.36
C ALA A 74 -1.21 -10.06 -5.42
N LEU A 75 0.06 -9.75 -5.69
CA LEU A 75 0.84 -8.79 -4.89
C LEU A 75 0.19 -7.40 -4.86
N VAL A 76 -0.25 -6.88 -6.01
CA VAL A 76 -0.93 -5.58 -6.09
C VAL A 76 -2.27 -5.61 -5.33
N LYS A 77 -3.02 -6.71 -5.41
CA LYS A 77 -4.24 -6.90 -4.63
C LYS A 77 -3.96 -6.89 -3.13
N ASP A 78 -2.90 -7.53 -2.68
CA ASP A 78 -2.51 -7.56 -1.26
C ASP A 78 -2.10 -6.16 -0.75
N VAL A 79 -1.33 -5.41 -1.55
CA VAL A 79 -0.97 -4.01 -1.24
C VAL A 79 -2.23 -3.14 -1.15
N ASN A 80 -3.13 -3.27 -2.12
CA ASN A 80 -4.39 -2.53 -2.12
C ASN A 80 -5.30 -2.89 -0.93
N LEU A 81 -5.35 -4.16 -0.56
CA LEU A 81 -6.11 -4.62 0.61
C LEU A 81 -5.52 -4.04 1.90
N ALA A 82 -4.20 -4.03 2.06
CA ALA A 82 -3.53 -3.43 3.20
C ALA A 82 -3.82 -1.92 3.28
N GLY A 83 -3.68 -1.19 2.16
CA GLY A 83 -3.99 0.24 2.09
C GLY A 83 -5.46 0.55 2.38
N TYR A 84 -6.39 -0.26 1.86
CA TYR A 84 -7.82 -0.14 2.12
C TYR A 84 -8.15 -0.35 3.60
N ASN A 85 -7.60 -1.40 4.23
CA ASN A 85 -7.85 -1.68 5.64
C ASN A 85 -7.34 -0.55 6.53
N LEU A 86 -6.11 -0.05 6.30
CA LEU A 86 -5.56 1.10 7.03
C LEU A 86 -6.42 2.36 6.85
N THR A 87 -6.90 2.60 5.63
CA THR A 87 -7.80 3.72 5.33
C THR A 87 -9.08 3.65 6.16
N LEU A 88 -9.72 2.48 6.18
CA LEU A 88 -10.96 2.28 6.93
C LEU A 88 -10.73 2.46 8.43
N GLN A 89 -9.68 1.82 8.96
CA GLN A 89 -9.33 1.89 10.38
C GLN A 89 -9.07 3.33 10.83
N MET A 90 -8.28 4.10 10.07
CA MET A 90 -7.96 5.49 10.43
C MET A 90 -9.19 6.40 10.34
N ARG A 91 -10.06 6.24 9.33
CA ARG A 91 -11.31 7.02 9.22
C ARG A 91 -12.26 6.74 10.38
N VAL A 92 -12.36 5.48 10.81
CA VAL A 92 -13.18 5.11 11.97
C VAL A 92 -12.63 5.70 13.27
N ILE A 93 -11.31 5.65 13.47
CA ILE A 93 -10.64 6.31 14.61
C ILE A 93 -10.96 7.80 14.62
N ALA A 94 -10.72 8.49 13.50
CA ALA A 94 -10.96 9.93 13.39
C ALA A 94 -12.41 10.30 13.69
N LYS A 95 -13.37 9.53 13.16
CA LYS A 95 -14.81 9.75 13.40
C LYS A 95 -15.17 9.63 14.89
N VAL A 96 -14.73 8.56 15.56
CA VAL A 96 -15.06 8.34 16.97
C VAL A 96 -14.35 9.34 17.88
N ALA A 97 -13.08 9.64 17.59
CA ALA A 97 -12.32 10.66 18.32
C ALA A 97 -12.99 12.04 18.24
N ALA A 98 -13.43 12.44 17.04
CA ALA A 98 -14.15 13.71 16.85
C ALA A 98 -15.48 13.75 17.61
N ALA A 99 -16.26 12.66 17.59
CA ALA A 99 -17.51 12.57 18.32
C ALA A 99 -17.30 12.71 19.85
N LYS A 100 -16.29 12.02 20.40
CA LYS A 100 -15.92 12.14 21.82
C LYS A 100 -15.42 13.53 22.17
N ALA A 101 -14.62 14.16 21.30
CA ALA A 101 -14.19 15.55 21.49
C ALA A 101 -15.38 16.53 21.48
N ALA A 102 -16.45 16.22 20.74
CA ALA A 102 -17.71 16.96 20.75
C ALA A 102 -18.64 16.61 21.94
N GLY A 103 -18.20 15.74 22.85
CA GLY A 103 -18.93 15.37 24.07
C GLY A 103 -19.75 14.08 23.98
N ASP A 104 -19.82 13.44 22.81
CA ASP A 104 -20.49 12.14 22.68
C ASP A 104 -19.56 10.99 23.11
N MET A 105 -19.54 10.75 24.41
CA MET A 105 -18.74 9.67 25.00
C MET A 105 -19.31 8.27 24.71
N SER A 106 -20.55 8.17 24.21
CA SER A 106 -21.22 6.91 23.91
C SER A 106 -20.71 6.25 22.63
N MET A 107 -20.16 7.06 21.71
CA MET A 107 -19.59 6.56 20.45
C MET A 107 -18.42 5.61 20.68
N ARG A 108 -18.45 4.49 19.97
CA ARG A 108 -17.51 3.37 20.08
C ARG A 108 -17.07 2.90 18.69
N ILE A 109 -15.83 2.45 18.59
CA ILE A 109 -15.32 1.72 17.45
C ILE A 109 -15.74 0.26 17.59
N THR A 110 -16.45 -0.26 16.59
CA THR A 110 -16.92 -1.67 16.51
C THR A 110 -16.30 -2.44 15.34
N LEU A 111 -15.44 -1.78 14.55
CA LEU A 111 -14.73 -2.41 13.46
C LEU A 111 -13.78 -3.48 14.02
N PRO A 112 -13.78 -4.71 13.51
CA PRO A 112 -12.85 -5.73 13.97
C PRO A 112 -11.43 -5.35 13.53
N ALA A 113 -10.48 -5.50 14.46
CA ALA A 113 -9.06 -5.40 14.19
C ALA A 113 -8.29 -6.38 15.08
N THR A 114 -7.00 -6.51 14.82
CA THR A 114 -6.06 -7.24 15.67
C THR A 114 -4.79 -6.42 15.85
N GLY A 115 -3.89 -6.87 16.74
CA GLY A 115 -2.60 -6.22 16.97
C GLY A 115 -2.71 -4.76 17.43
N GLU A 116 -1.81 -3.92 16.94
CA GLU A 116 -1.69 -2.50 17.34
C GLU A 116 -2.94 -1.69 17.02
N THR A 117 -3.65 -2.03 15.93
CA THR A 117 -4.90 -1.35 15.58
C THR A 117 -5.99 -1.63 16.61
N GLN A 118 -6.12 -2.88 17.08
CA GLN A 118 -7.08 -3.22 18.13
C GLN A 118 -6.75 -2.48 19.43
N ALA A 119 -5.47 -2.42 19.82
CA ALA A 119 -5.04 -1.64 20.98
C ALA A 119 -5.41 -0.15 20.88
N ALA A 120 -5.25 0.44 19.68
CA ALA A 120 -5.69 1.81 19.42
C ALA A 120 -7.22 1.96 19.53
N PHE A 121 -7.99 1.01 18.99
CA PHE A 121 -9.45 1.02 19.11
C PHE A 121 -9.91 0.95 20.57
N ASP A 122 -9.29 0.07 21.36
CA ASP A 122 -9.60 -0.10 22.78
C ASP A 122 -9.26 1.17 23.58
N ALA A 123 -8.10 1.77 23.32
CA ALA A 123 -7.69 3.03 23.95
C ALA A 123 -8.69 4.16 23.68
N ILE A 124 -9.12 4.35 22.42
CA ILE A 124 -10.13 5.35 22.06
C ILE A 124 -11.48 5.03 22.73
N ASN A 125 -11.89 3.76 22.75
CA ASN A 125 -13.15 3.34 23.37
C ASN A 125 -13.18 3.60 24.89
N ALA A 126 -12.04 3.49 25.57
CA ALA A 126 -11.91 3.75 27.00
C ALA A 126 -12.04 5.23 27.39
N ILE A 127 -11.85 6.17 26.45
CA ILE A 127 -12.01 7.61 26.71
C ILE A 127 -13.43 7.90 27.21
N GLY A 128 -13.52 8.58 28.36
CA GLY A 128 -14.78 8.92 29.02
C GLY A 128 -15.43 7.76 29.79
N SER A 129 -14.79 6.59 29.87
CA SER A 129 -15.27 5.43 30.63
C SER A 129 -14.69 5.33 32.05
N GLN A 130 -13.76 6.22 32.44
CA GLN A 130 -13.33 6.32 33.84
C GLN A 130 -14.36 7.10 34.65
N PRO A 131 -14.76 6.60 35.85
CA PRO A 131 -15.60 7.39 36.74
C PRO A 131 -14.86 8.67 37.13
N VAL A 132 -15.55 9.80 37.05
CA VAL A 132 -15.08 11.05 37.68
C VAL A 132 -14.86 10.72 39.17
N PRO A 133 -13.65 10.91 39.73
CA PRO A 133 -13.47 10.74 41.17
C PRO A 133 -14.38 11.74 41.86
N VAL A 134 -15.37 11.25 42.61
CA VAL A 134 -16.19 12.09 43.46
C VAL A 134 -15.29 12.50 44.63
N ALA A 135 -14.89 13.76 44.67
CA ALA A 135 -14.14 14.37 45.77
C ALA A 135 -15.09 14.73 46.92
#